data_AF-A0A820Y235-F1
#
_entry.id   AF-A0A820Y235-F1
#
_cell.length_a   1.000
_cell.length_b   1.000
_cell.length_c   1.000
_cell.angle_alpha   90.00
_cell.angle_beta   90.00
_cell.angle_gamma   90.00
#
_symmetry.space_group_name_H-M   'P 1'
#
loop_
_entity.id
_entity.type
_entity.pdbx_description
1 polymer ?
#
loop_
_entity_poly.entity_id
_entity_poly.type
_entity_poly.pdbx_seq_one_letter_code
_entity_poly.pdbx_strand_id
1 'polypeptide(L)'
;MVSLNTQNSRSGGAMSFEDRLIHANDEIITENTPLIIGIEQYYRPIRTTAFIIIHILLAIIFETVIVLFPFLCYDKRIADVCDHHSPYNISLYIHAGFYIISVIFDRVYHYHQDLSRRDGYLDFYRRTRNLRRTPLIIISTGNAILVAMIKLVEDYQSSILPLQPWHCLAILTTIEVIIMLIVLLWYLVITIKFNREHIPPDAALDDLLSTFASLQTSTNTIGFRDETYTENVLEKQADLIRYLHERNDHLARLVHQFKEQLNTQQPSTIVT
;
A
#
# COMPACT_ATOMS: atom_id res chain seq x y z
N MET A 1 -13.62 90.27 -34.25
CA MET A 1 -14.86 90.86 -33.70
C MET A 1 -15.74 89.68 -33.30
N VAL A 2 -15.95 89.42 -31.99
CA VAL A 2 -17.18 89.77 -31.22
C VAL A 2 -18.41 89.07 -31.85
N SER A 3 -19.15 88.14 -31.23
CA SER A 3 -19.73 88.06 -29.88
C SER A 3 -20.28 86.64 -29.65
N LEU A 4 -20.06 86.00 -28.49
CA LEU A 4 -20.93 85.88 -27.30
C LEU A 4 -22.17 84.98 -27.49
N ASN A 5 -22.23 83.83 -26.80
CA ASN A 5 -22.77 83.63 -25.43
C ASN A 5 -24.27 83.26 -25.51
N THR A 6 -24.73 82.09 -25.06
CA THR A 6 -25.16 81.86 -23.66
C THR A 6 -25.57 80.38 -23.54
N GLN A 7 -24.96 79.61 -22.65
CA GLN A 7 -25.36 79.34 -21.25
C GLN A 7 -26.48 78.30 -21.07
N ASN A 8 -26.06 77.19 -20.45
CA ASN A 8 -26.71 76.52 -19.31
C ASN A 8 -27.97 75.68 -19.57
N SER A 9 -27.85 74.35 -19.43
CA SER A 9 -28.18 73.66 -18.17
C SER A 9 -28.13 72.13 -18.29
N ARG A 10 -27.38 71.52 -17.37
CA ARG A 10 -27.61 70.27 -16.61
C ARG A 10 -28.25 69.04 -17.29
N SER A 11 -27.56 67.93 -17.01
CA SER A 11 -28.09 66.62 -16.58
C SER A 11 -28.37 65.59 -17.66
N GLY A 12 -27.79 64.40 -17.46
CA GLY A 12 -28.27 63.16 -18.07
C GLY A 12 -27.18 62.39 -18.79
N GLY A 13 -26.39 61.63 -18.02
CA GLY A 13 -25.44 60.67 -18.57
C GLY A 13 -26.16 59.59 -19.38
N ALA A 14 -25.97 59.62 -20.70
CA ALA A 14 -26.10 58.46 -21.55
C ALA A 14 -24.71 57.82 -21.62
N MET A 15 -24.41 56.96 -20.65
CA MET A 15 -23.20 56.15 -20.66
C MET A 15 -23.41 55.03 -21.69
N SER A 16 -22.71 55.14 -22.82
CA SER A 16 -22.73 54.16 -23.90
C SER A 16 -22.41 52.77 -23.34
N PHE A 17 -23.24 51.79 -23.68
CA PHE A 17 -23.14 50.40 -23.23
C PHE A 17 -21.87 49.70 -23.80
N GLU A 18 -21.26 50.28 -24.84
CA GLU A 18 -20.09 49.74 -25.52
C GLU A 18 -18.78 49.89 -24.70
N ASP A 19 -18.58 51.00 -23.99
CA ASP A 19 -17.33 51.25 -23.23
C ASP A 19 -17.20 50.34 -22.00
N ARG A 20 -18.31 49.80 -21.47
CA ARG A 20 -18.26 48.84 -20.36
C ARG A 20 -17.87 47.43 -20.80
N LEU A 21 -18.08 47.05 -22.06
CA LEU A 21 -17.72 45.71 -22.54
C LEU A 21 -16.22 45.60 -22.84
N ILE A 22 -15.57 46.70 -23.19
CA ILE A 22 -14.12 46.73 -23.44
C ILE A 22 -13.35 46.77 -22.11
N HIS A 23 -13.83 47.53 -21.11
CA HIS A 23 -13.20 47.55 -19.79
C HIS A 23 -13.55 46.34 -18.89
N ALA A 24 -14.66 45.64 -19.12
CA ALA A 24 -15.01 44.44 -18.35
C ALA A 24 -14.23 43.18 -18.76
N ASN A 25 -13.65 43.15 -19.97
CA ASN A 25 -12.85 42.02 -20.42
C ASN A 25 -11.39 42.06 -19.94
N ASP A 26 -10.89 43.23 -19.54
CA ASP A 26 -9.50 43.39 -19.05
C ASP A 26 -9.36 43.15 -17.53
N GLU A 27 -10.45 43.01 -16.78
CA GLU A 27 -10.44 42.75 -15.34
C GLU A 27 -10.77 41.29 -14.96
N ILE A 28 -11.01 40.41 -15.94
CA ILE A 28 -11.35 38.98 -15.73
C ILE A 28 -10.15 38.04 -16.02
N ILE A 29 -8.93 38.58 -16.18
CA ILE A 29 -7.73 37.77 -16.43
C ILE A 29 -6.65 38.07 -15.39
N THR A 30 -6.91 37.81 -14.12
CA THR A 30 -5.88 37.41 -13.13
C THR A 30 -6.55 37.00 -11.81
N GLU A 31 -7.40 35.98 -11.82
CA GLU A 31 -7.65 35.23 -10.59
C GLU A 31 -7.97 33.76 -10.90
N ASN A 32 -7.20 33.17 -11.81
CA ASN A 32 -6.92 31.74 -11.72
C ASN A 32 -5.85 31.55 -10.65
N THR A 33 -6.17 31.91 -9.41
CA THR A 33 -5.51 31.30 -8.27
C THR A 33 -5.99 29.86 -8.34
N PRO A 34 -5.16 28.87 -8.73
CA PRO A 34 -5.56 27.50 -8.47
C PRO A 34 -5.86 27.50 -6.97
N LEU A 35 -7.10 27.16 -6.61
CA LEU A 35 -7.42 26.72 -5.27
C LEU A 35 -6.58 25.45 -5.08
N ILE A 36 -5.29 25.66 -4.80
CA ILE A 36 -4.45 24.74 -4.07
C ILE A 36 -5.18 24.71 -2.74
N ILE A 37 -6.15 23.80 -2.66
CA ILE A 37 -6.58 23.28 -1.39
C ILE A 37 -5.26 22.89 -0.76
N GLY A 38 -4.83 23.69 0.22
CA GLY A 38 -3.72 23.40 1.10
C GLY A 38 -4.10 22.17 1.90
N ILE A 39 -4.20 21.03 1.22
CA ILE A 39 -4.04 19.74 1.83
C ILE A 39 -2.56 19.76 2.17
N GLU A 40 -2.21 20.29 3.33
CA GLU A 40 -1.02 19.84 4.02
C GLU A 40 -1.15 18.32 4.09
N GLN A 41 -0.58 17.65 3.10
CA GLN A 41 -0.61 16.20 3.02
C GLN A 41 0.38 15.71 4.04
N TYR A 42 -0.13 15.59 5.27
CA TYR A 42 0.62 15.09 6.39
C TYR A 42 1.16 13.72 6.01
N TYR A 43 2.48 13.60 6.01
CA TYR A 43 3.17 12.33 5.82
C TYR A 43 2.58 11.30 6.79
N ARG A 44 1.99 10.23 6.24
CA ARG A 44 1.51 9.11 7.03
C ARG A 44 2.55 8.00 6.98
N PRO A 45 3.24 7.70 8.10
CA PRO A 45 4.23 6.63 8.10
C PRO A 45 3.55 5.29 7.80
N ILE A 46 4.17 4.48 6.95
CA ILE A 46 3.62 3.18 6.60
C ILE A 46 3.83 2.23 7.78
N ARG A 47 2.73 1.93 8.48
CA ARG A 47 2.68 1.04 9.66
C ARG A 47 3.10 -0.41 9.37
N THR A 48 3.23 -0.82 8.10
CA THR A 48 3.69 -2.18 7.72
C THR A 48 5.07 -2.52 8.26
N THR A 49 5.94 -1.53 8.46
CA THR A 49 7.30 -1.71 8.99
C THR A 49 7.33 -2.46 10.32
N ALA A 50 6.43 -2.12 11.24
CA ALA A 50 6.36 -2.78 12.54
C ALA A 50 5.98 -4.26 12.41
N PHE A 51 5.01 -4.57 11.54
CA PHE A 51 4.60 -5.95 11.29
C PHE A 51 5.70 -6.78 10.62
N ILE A 52 6.48 -6.19 9.71
CA ILE A 52 7.62 -6.86 9.09
C ILE A 52 8.68 -7.22 10.13
N ILE A 53 9.01 -6.28 11.03
CA ILE A 53 9.97 -6.53 12.12
C ILE A 53 9.47 -7.64 13.04
N ILE A 54 8.19 -7.61 13.43
CA ILE A 54 7.60 -8.66 14.28
C ILE A 54 7.65 -10.01 13.57
N HIS A 55 7.36 -10.08 12.26
CA HIS A 55 7.42 -11.32 11.50
C HIS A 55 8.86 -11.86 11.44
N ILE A 56 9.86 -10.99 11.23
CA ILE A 56 11.28 -11.39 11.26
C ILE A 56 11.68 -11.93 12.64
N LEU A 57 11.29 -11.25 13.72
CA LEU A 57 11.58 -11.71 15.09
C LEU A 57 10.94 -13.07 15.36
N LEU A 58 9.69 -13.26 14.95
CA LEU A 58 8.99 -14.53 15.10
C LEU A 58 9.67 -15.65 14.31
N ALA A 59 10.13 -15.36 13.08
CA ALA A 59 10.89 -16.32 12.27
C ALA A 59 12.20 -16.74 12.94
N ILE A 60 12.93 -15.80 13.55
CA ILE A 60 14.16 -16.10 14.30
C ILE A 60 13.84 -16.95 15.53
N ILE A 61 12.81 -16.59 16.30
CA ILE A 61 12.39 -17.38 17.47
C ILE A 61 12.01 -18.80 17.04
N PHE A 62 11.20 -18.94 15.99
CA PHE A 62 10.84 -20.23 15.43
C PHE A 62 12.07 -21.07 15.06
N GLU A 63 13.02 -20.50 14.34
CA GLU A 63 14.26 -21.19 13.97
C GLU A 63 15.05 -21.65 15.20
N THR A 64 15.19 -20.77 16.21
CA THR A 64 15.87 -21.14 17.46
C THR A 64 15.16 -22.28 18.18
N VAL A 65 13.83 -22.31 18.19
CA VAL A 65 13.06 -23.38 18.82
C VAL A 65 13.28 -24.69 18.06
N ILE A 66 13.19 -24.71 16.73
CA ILE A 66 13.39 -25.92 15.92
C ILE A 66 14.80 -26.49 16.09
N VAL A 67 15.82 -25.64 16.17
CA VAL A 67 17.21 -26.07 16.34
C VAL A 67 17.52 -26.51 17.78
N LEU A 68 17.00 -25.81 18.80
CA LEU A 68 17.31 -26.10 20.21
C LEU A 68 16.46 -27.25 20.79
N PHE A 69 15.26 -27.46 20.26
CA PHE A 69 14.32 -28.44 20.78
C PHE A 69 14.89 -29.88 20.87
N PRO A 70 15.62 -30.40 19.88
CA PRO A 70 16.29 -31.69 19.97
C PRO A 70 17.35 -31.77 21.07
N PHE A 71 18.10 -30.70 21.32
CA PHE A 71 19.08 -30.64 22.41
C PHE A 71 18.42 -30.64 23.78
N LEU A 72 17.28 -29.95 23.91
CA LEU A 72 16.47 -29.95 25.14
C LEU A 72 15.90 -31.34 25.44
N CYS A 73 15.50 -32.10 24.41
CA CYS A 73 15.04 -33.49 24.59
C CYS A 73 16.14 -34.47 25.02
N TYR A 74 17.42 -34.14 24.79
CA TYR A 74 18.54 -34.97 25.26
C TYR A 74 18.86 -34.73 26.74
N ASP A 75 18.46 -33.59 27.30
CA ASP A 75 18.63 -33.29 28.72
C ASP A 75 17.58 -34.03 29.57
N LYS A 76 18.06 -34.86 30.52
CA LYS A 76 17.23 -35.71 31.39
C LYS A 76 16.22 -34.93 32.24
N ARG A 77 16.36 -33.61 32.38
CA ARG A 77 15.44 -32.76 33.16
C ARG A 77 14.11 -32.48 32.46
N ILE A 78 14.06 -32.60 31.14
CA ILE A 78 12.87 -32.32 30.30
C ILE A 78 12.44 -33.60 29.53
N ALA A 79 13.11 -34.72 29.81
CA ALA A 79 12.89 -36.01 29.14
C ALA A 79 11.42 -36.45 29.14
N ASP A 80 10.65 -36.16 30.19
CA ASP A 80 9.22 -36.51 30.30
C ASP A 80 8.36 -35.97 29.14
N VAL A 81 8.70 -34.79 28.59
CA VAL A 81 7.97 -34.19 27.45
C VAL A 81 8.28 -34.94 26.14
N CYS A 82 9.49 -35.48 26.01
CA CYS A 82 9.96 -36.18 24.82
C CYS A 82 9.77 -37.71 24.91
N ASP A 83 9.34 -38.22 26.06
CA ASP A 83 9.08 -39.64 26.32
C ASP A 83 7.75 -40.10 25.67
N HIS A 84 6.77 -39.20 25.57
CA HIS A 84 5.45 -39.51 24.99
C HIS A 84 5.34 -39.26 23.48
N HIS A 85 6.12 -38.33 22.92
CA HIS A 85 6.08 -38.01 21.50
C HIS A 85 7.50 -37.85 20.93
N SER A 86 7.73 -38.44 19.75
CA SER A 86 9.01 -38.27 19.06
C SER A 86 9.25 -36.78 18.79
N PRO A 87 10.49 -36.28 18.97
CA PRO A 87 10.81 -34.87 18.75
C PRO A 87 10.52 -34.41 17.32
N TYR A 88 10.54 -35.38 16.40
CA TYR A 88 10.09 -35.25 15.02
C TYR A 88 8.63 -34.75 14.91
N ASN A 89 7.68 -35.38 15.59
CA ASN A 89 6.26 -35.01 15.51
C ASN A 89 6.00 -33.62 16.10
N ILE A 90 6.68 -33.29 17.20
CA ILE A 90 6.54 -31.98 17.85
C ILE A 90 7.07 -30.87 16.92
N SER A 91 8.22 -31.09 16.28
CA SER A 91 8.78 -30.16 15.31
C SER A 91 7.82 -29.89 14.14
N LEU A 92 7.14 -30.93 13.64
CA LEU A 92 6.11 -30.79 12.60
C LEU A 92 4.92 -29.92 13.04
N TYR A 93 4.42 -30.10 14.27
CA TYR A 93 3.33 -29.26 14.78
C TYR A 93 3.74 -27.80 14.96
N ILE A 94 4.96 -27.56 15.44
CA ILE A 94 5.51 -26.20 15.58
C ILE A 94 5.65 -25.55 14.19
N HIS A 95 6.15 -26.29 13.20
CA HIS A 95 6.24 -25.84 11.81
C HIS A 95 4.87 -25.50 11.22
N ALA A 96 3.87 -26.36 11.41
CA ALA A 96 2.50 -26.10 10.99
C ALA A 96 1.90 -24.85 11.66
N GLY A 97 2.17 -24.65 12.95
CA GLY A 97 1.77 -23.44 13.68
C GLY A 97 2.41 -22.17 13.09
N PHE A 98 3.71 -22.23 12.78
CA PHE A 98 4.41 -21.12 12.14
C PHE A 98 3.83 -20.79 10.76
N TYR A 99 3.50 -21.80 9.95
CA TYR A 99 2.82 -21.61 8.67
C TYR A 99 1.50 -20.83 8.81
N ILE A 100 0.65 -21.21 9.78
CA ILE A 100 -0.62 -20.50 10.03
C ILE A 100 -0.36 -19.04 10.41
N ILE A 101 0.64 -18.78 11.25
CA ILE A 101 1.00 -17.41 11.62
C ILE A 101 1.50 -16.62 10.41
N SER A 102 2.31 -17.21 9.53
CA SER A 102 2.74 -16.56 8.28
C SER A 102 1.58 -16.24 7.34
N VAL A 103 0.54 -17.08 7.29
CA VAL A 103 -0.70 -16.79 6.55
C VAL A 103 -1.43 -15.58 7.15
N ILE A 104 -1.47 -15.45 8.48
CA ILE A 104 -2.06 -14.28 9.15
C ILE A 104 -1.29 -13.00 8.77
N PHE A 105 0.04 -13.05 8.79
CA PHE A 105 0.87 -11.91 8.36
C PHE A 105 0.60 -11.51 6.90
N ASP A 106 0.44 -12.48 5.98
CA ASP A 106 0.08 -12.18 4.60
C ASP A 106 -1.25 -11.41 4.51
N ARG A 107 -2.26 -11.81 5.29
CA ARG A 107 -3.55 -11.08 5.37
C ARG A 107 -3.38 -9.66 5.91
N VAL A 108 -2.57 -9.50 6.95
CA VAL A 108 -2.26 -8.18 7.53
C VAL A 108 -1.55 -7.28 6.50
N TYR A 109 -0.58 -7.82 5.76
CA TYR A 109 0.09 -7.10 4.68
C TYR A 109 -0.86 -6.75 3.54
N HIS A 110 -1.81 -7.62 3.23
CA HIS A 110 -2.86 -7.33 2.25
C HIS A 110 -3.73 -6.15 2.68
N TYR A 111 -4.23 -6.18 3.92
CA TYR A 111 -5.07 -5.11 4.47
C TYR A 111 -4.37 -3.75 4.51
N HIS A 112 -3.15 -3.69 5.06
CA HIS A 112 -2.42 -2.42 5.15
C HIS A 112 -2.02 -1.85 3.80
N GLN A 113 -1.85 -2.70 2.79
CA GLN A 113 -1.55 -2.25 1.45
C GLN A 113 -2.77 -1.67 0.74
N ASP A 114 -3.96 -2.25 0.92
CA ASP A 114 -5.19 -1.65 0.40
C ASP A 114 -5.45 -0.29 1.06
N LEU A 115 -5.08 -0.13 2.33
CA LEU A 115 -5.09 1.17 3.00
C LEU A 115 -4.08 2.14 2.36
N SER A 116 -2.84 1.71 2.14
CA SER A 116 -1.81 2.52 1.48
C SER A 116 -2.18 2.93 0.05
N ARG A 117 -2.90 2.06 -0.69
CA ARG A 117 -3.45 2.38 -2.02
C ARG A 117 -4.51 3.49 -1.93
N ARG A 118 -5.38 3.45 -0.92
CA ARG A 118 -6.40 4.49 -0.68
C ARG A 118 -5.81 5.83 -0.24
N ASP A 119 -4.62 5.79 0.36
CA ASP A 119 -3.86 6.97 0.75
C ASP A 119 -3.06 7.59 -0.42
N GLY A 120 -3.04 6.97 -1.61
CA GLY A 120 -2.46 7.54 -2.83
C GLY A 120 -0.98 7.17 -3.09
N TYR A 121 -0.44 6.15 -2.41
CA TYR A 121 0.93 5.67 -2.59
C TYR A 121 1.05 4.57 -3.67
N LEU A 122 0.85 4.95 -4.93
CA LEU A 122 0.76 4.00 -6.04
C LEU A 122 2.12 3.44 -6.49
N ASP A 123 3.20 4.23 -6.49
CA ASP A 123 4.51 3.75 -6.93
C ASP A 123 5.12 2.79 -5.88
N PHE A 124 4.92 3.09 -4.59
CA PHE A 124 5.22 2.15 -3.50
C PHE A 124 4.42 0.86 -3.66
N TYR A 125 3.13 0.96 -4.01
CA TYR A 125 2.27 -0.19 -4.23
C TYR A 125 2.78 -1.11 -5.33
N ARG A 126 3.13 -0.57 -6.49
CA ARG A 126 3.65 -1.37 -7.63
C ARG A 126 4.94 -2.08 -7.27
N ARG A 127 5.88 -1.39 -6.63
CA ARG A 127 7.20 -1.95 -6.31
C ARG A 127 7.14 -3.06 -5.26
N THR A 128 6.17 -3.02 -4.35
CA THR A 128 6.09 -3.94 -3.21
C THR A 128 5.07 -5.08 -3.40
N ARG A 129 4.20 -5.00 -4.41
CA ARG A 129 3.14 -5.99 -4.69
C ARG A 129 3.66 -7.43 -4.82
N ASN A 130 4.78 -7.61 -5.52
CA ASN A 130 5.36 -8.93 -5.76
C ASN A 130 6.16 -9.42 -4.55
N LEU A 131 6.99 -8.56 -3.95
CA LEU A 131 7.81 -8.90 -2.77
C LEU A 131 6.97 -9.35 -1.58
N ARG A 132 5.75 -8.82 -1.42
CA ARG A 132 4.84 -9.22 -0.34
C ARG A 132 4.39 -10.67 -0.43
N ARG A 133 4.13 -11.19 -1.64
CA ARG A 133 3.62 -12.55 -1.83
C ARG A 133 4.71 -13.60 -1.72
N THR A 134 5.96 -13.20 -1.95
CA THR A 134 7.11 -14.10 -2.02
C THR A 134 7.31 -14.90 -0.72
N PRO A 135 7.27 -14.34 0.51
CA PRO A 135 7.39 -15.11 1.74
C PRO A 135 6.35 -16.23 1.87
N LEU A 136 5.08 -15.97 1.55
CA LEU A 136 4.01 -16.97 1.64
C LEU A 136 4.18 -18.07 0.57
N ILE A 137 4.65 -17.70 -0.62
CA ILE A 137 4.92 -18.67 -1.69
C ILE A 137 6.11 -19.57 -1.30
N ILE A 138 7.18 -18.99 -0.74
CA ILE A 138 8.34 -19.75 -0.24
C ILE A 138 7.88 -20.75 0.81
N ILE A 139 7.17 -20.30 1.84
CA ILE A 139 6.78 -21.18 2.94
C ILE A 139 5.78 -22.26 2.50
N SER A 140 4.90 -21.94 1.54
CA SER A 140 3.96 -22.94 0.99
C SER A 140 4.69 -23.98 0.13
N THR A 141 5.73 -23.57 -0.60
CA THR A 141 6.56 -24.47 -1.40
C THR A 141 7.41 -25.36 -0.49
N GLY A 142 7.99 -24.81 0.58
CA GLY A 142 8.72 -25.58 1.58
C GLY A 142 7.83 -26.60 2.28
N ASN A 143 6.60 -26.23 2.65
CA ASN A 143 5.60 -27.17 3.16
C ASN A 143 5.30 -28.33 2.18
N ALA A 144 5.15 -28.05 0.89
CA ALA A 144 4.92 -29.10 -0.11
C ALA A 144 6.12 -30.07 -0.21
N ILE A 145 7.34 -29.53 -0.19
CA ILE A 145 8.58 -30.34 -0.17
C ILE A 145 8.66 -31.16 1.12
N LEU A 146 8.30 -30.56 2.25
CA LEU A 146 8.33 -31.19 3.56
C LEU A 146 7.36 -32.39 3.63
N VAL A 147 6.14 -32.27 3.09
CA VAL A 147 5.21 -33.40 2.96
C VAL A 147 5.78 -34.53 2.10
N ALA A 148 6.41 -34.20 0.96
CA ALA A 148 7.06 -35.19 0.12
C ALA A 148 8.22 -35.90 0.87
N MET A 149 9.03 -35.14 1.62
CA MET A 149 10.14 -35.69 2.40
C MET A 149 9.66 -36.58 3.55
N ILE A 150 8.55 -36.25 4.22
CA ILE A 150 7.94 -37.11 5.24
C ILE A 150 7.63 -38.49 4.64
N LYS A 151 7.00 -38.53 3.46
CA LYS A 151 6.68 -39.79 2.78
C LYS A 151 7.89 -40.57 2.32
N LEU A 152 8.90 -39.90 1.78
CA LEU A 152 10.16 -40.56 1.41
C LEU A 152 10.88 -41.17 2.62
N VAL A 153 10.84 -40.50 3.77
CA VAL A 153 11.44 -41.01 5.00
C VAL A 153 10.69 -42.25 5.51
N GLU A 154 9.35 -42.22 5.51
CA GLU A 154 8.52 -43.38 5.89
C GLU A 154 8.79 -44.61 5.01
N ASP A 155 8.87 -44.41 3.68
CA ASP A 155 9.02 -45.50 2.71
C ASP A 155 10.45 -46.11 2.68
N TYR A 156 11.48 -45.31 2.97
CA TYR A 156 12.90 -45.69 2.77
C TYR A 156 13.77 -45.65 4.03
N GLN A 157 13.15 -45.69 5.21
CA GLN A 157 13.79 -45.52 6.53
C GLN A 157 15.03 -46.38 6.77
N SER A 158 15.17 -47.53 6.09
CA SER A 158 16.26 -48.49 6.28
C SER A 158 17.32 -48.53 5.16
N SER A 159 17.16 -47.80 4.05
CA SER A 159 17.97 -48.05 2.84
C SER A 159 18.69 -46.85 2.23
N ILE A 160 18.26 -45.61 2.48
CA ILE A 160 18.74 -44.45 1.70
C ILE A 160 19.48 -43.39 2.53
N LEU A 161 19.13 -43.17 3.80
CA LEU A 161 19.74 -42.09 4.61
C LEU A 161 20.40 -42.62 5.89
N PRO A 162 21.74 -42.43 6.06
CA PRO A 162 22.40 -42.65 7.35
C PRO A 162 22.08 -41.56 8.38
N LEU A 163 21.33 -40.51 8.01
CA LEU A 163 20.93 -39.41 8.88
C LEU A 163 19.59 -39.73 9.56
N GLN A 164 19.47 -39.38 10.86
CA GLN A 164 18.18 -39.48 11.53
C GLN A 164 17.15 -38.56 10.86
N PRO A 165 15.88 -39.00 10.69
CA PRO A 165 14.80 -38.24 10.07
C PRO A 165 14.66 -36.78 10.51
N TRP A 166 14.87 -36.52 11.79
CA TRP A 166 14.72 -35.17 12.35
C TRP A 166 15.76 -34.19 11.79
N HIS A 167 17.00 -34.62 11.57
CA HIS A 167 18.05 -33.75 11.02
C HIS A 167 17.70 -33.29 9.61
N CYS A 168 17.09 -34.18 8.81
CA CYS A 168 16.67 -33.85 7.45
C CYS A 168 15.57 -32.77 7.46
N LEU A 169 14.57 -32.92 8.34
CA LEU A 169 13.54 -31.89 8.53
C LEU A 169 14.11 -30.57 9.01
N ALA A 170 15.02 -30.60 10.00
CA ALA A 170 15.64 -29.39 10.53
C ALA A 170 16.40 -28.64 9.43
N ILE A 171 17.26 -29.33 8.66
CA ILE A 171 18.02 -28.72 7.55
C ILE A 171 17.07 -28.11 6.51
N LEU A 172 16.03 -28.84 6.11
CA LEU A 172 15.06 -28.34 5.12
C LEU A 172 14.35 -27.07 5.62
N THR A 173 13.89 -27.10 6.88
CA THR A 173 13.20 -25.98 7.52
C THR A 173 14.13 -24.77 7.66
N THR A 174 15.39 -24.97 8.07
CA THR A 174 16.39 -23.92 8.18
C THR A 174 16.63 -23.23 6.84
N ILE A 175 16.77 -24.01 5.76
CA ILE A 175 16.96 -23.45 4.41
C ILE A 175 15.76 -22.61 3.98
N GLU A 176 14.55 -23.12 4.20
CA GLU A 176 13.31 -22.41 3.91
C GLU A 176 13.20 -21.07 4.66
N VAL A 177 13.48 -21.08 5.97
CA VAL A 177 13.44 -19.88 6.82
C VAL A 177 14.52 -18.88 6.40
N ILE A 178 15.73 -19.33 6.04
CA ILE A 178 16.80 -18.44 5.55
C ILE A 178 16.37 -17.72 4.27
N ILE A 179 15.84 -18.46 3.29
CA ILE A 179 15.39 -17.87 2.01
C ILE A 179 14.27 -16.85 2.26
N MET A 180 13.33 -17.19 3.13
CA MET A 180 12.23 -16.30 3.52
C MET A 180 12.73 -15.04 4.26
N LEU A 181 13.70 -15.17 5.17
CA LEU A 181 14.32 -14.06 5.90
C LEU A 181 15.03 -13.09 4.96
N ILE A 182 15.77 -13.58 3.97
CA ILE A 182 16.45 -12.71 2.97
C ILE A 182 15.42 -11.83 2.25
N VAL A 183 14.30 -12.41 1.83
CA VAL A 183 13.21 -11.68 1.17
C VAL A 183 12.55 -10.67 2.10
N LEU A 184 12.28 -11.05 3.36
CA LEU A 184 11.71 -10.13 4.36
C LEU A 184 12.65 -8.96 4.69
N LEU A 185 13.95 -9.21 4.80
CA LEU A 185 14.95 -8.16 5.04
C LEU A 185 15.02 -7.19 3.85
N TRP A 186 14.97 -7.71 2.62
CA TRP A 186 14.92 -6.86 1.44
C TRP A 186 13.65 -5.99 1.44
N TYR A 187 12.50 -6.58 1.75
CA TYR A 187 11.24 -5.84 1.86
C TYR A 187 11.28 -4.78 2.98
N LEU A 188 11.92 -5.10 4.12
CA LEU A 188 12.13 -4.17 5.22
C LEU A 188 12.98 -2.97 4.79
N VAL A 189 14.09 -3.20 4.07
CA VAL A 189 14.97 -2.12 3.58
C VAL A 189 14.21 -1.17 2.67
N ILE A 190 13.38 -1.70 1.76
CA ILE A 190 12.54 -0.88 0.87
C ILE A 190 11.57 -0.02 1.69
N THR A 191 10.93 -0.61 2.69
CA THR A 191 9.94 0.09 3.52
C THR A 191 10.58 1.15 4.43
N ILE A 192 11.75 0.86 5.00
CA ILE A 192 12.53 1.83 5.79
C ILE A 192 13.02 2.98 4.92
N LYS A 193 13.54 2.68 3.71
CA LYS A 193 13.98 3.71 2.77
C LYS A 193 12.82 4.63 2.43
N PHE A 194 11.66 4.07 2.11
CA PHE A 194 10.44 4.84 1.85
C PHE A 194 10.04 5.73 3.04
N ASN A 195 10.03 5.17 4.25
CA ASN A 195 9.69 5.93 5.45
C ASN A 195 10.71 7.02 5.81
N ARG A 196 11.98 6.82 5.45
CA ARG A 196 13.05 7.81 5.68
C ARG A 196 13.00 8.94 4.67
N GLU A 197 12.56 8.66 3.45
CA GLU A 197 12.47 9.65 2.36
C GLU A 197 11.24 10.57 2.48
N HIS A 198 10.37 10.35 3.49
CA HIS A 198 9.17 11.17 3.74
C HIS A 198 8.40 11.51 2.46
N ILE A 199 8.28 10.51 1.57
CA ILE A 199 7.76 10.74 0.23
C ILE A 199 6.27 11.16 0.38
N PRO A 200 5.89 12.36 -0.08
CA PRO A 200 4.50 12.77 -0.10
C PRO A 200 3.69 11.86 -1.05
N PRO A 201 2.38 11.70 -0.85
CA PRO A 201 1.59 10.78 -1.66
C PRO A 201 1.66 11.14 -3.15
N ASP A 202 2.04 10.15 -3.97
CA ASP A 202 2.30 10.30 -5.42
C ASP A 202 1.11 10.92 -6.17
N ALA A 203 -0.13 10.66 -5.69
CA ALA A 203 -1.36 11.21 -6.25
C ALA A 203 -1.41 12.74 -6.30
N ALA A 204 -0.73 13.45 -5.39
CA ALA A 204 -0.65 14.91 -5.44
C ALA A 204 0.59 15.42 -6.18
N LEU A 205 1.66 14.62 -6.23
CA LEU A 205 2.85 14.98 -6.98
C LEU A 205 2.57 14.99 -8.48
N ASP A 206 1.76 14.07 -8.99
CA ASP A 206 1.33 14.07 -10.41
C ASP A 206 0.36 15.22 -10.73
N ASP A 207 -0.54 15.63 -9.83
CA ASP A 207 -1.36 16.84 -10.01
C ASP A 207 -0.47 18.10 -10.03
N LEU A 208 0.54 18.16 -9.17
CA LEU A 208 1.48 19.27 -9.06
C LEU A 208 2.41 19.32 -10.30
N LEU A 209 2.95 18.18 -10.73
CA LEU A 209 3.80 18.05 -11.91
C LEU A 209 3.03 18.20 -13.21
N SER A 210 1.79 17.74 -13.31
CA SER A 210 0.94 17.99 -14.48
C SER A 210 0.53 19.46 -14.57
N THR A 211 0.29 20.12 -13.43
CA THR A 211 0.09 21.57 -13.39
C THR A 211 1.36 22.31 -13.83
N PHE A 212 2.55 21.96 -13.31
CA PHE A 212 3.82 22.54 -13.76
C PHE A 212 4.13 22.24 -15.23
N ALA A 213 3.89 21.01 -15.68
CA ALA A 213 4.08 20.62 -17.07
C ALA A 213 3.14 21.41 -17.97
N SER A 214 1.86 21.57 -17.61
CA SER A 214 0.90 22.40 -18.35
C SER A 214 1.29 23.89 -18.41
N LEU A 215 1.95 24.39 -17.36
CA LEU A 215 2.52 25.74 -17.34
C LEU A 215 3.77 25.84 -18.25
N GLN A 216 4.55 24.77 -18.38
CA GLN A 216 5.77 24.69 -19.21
C GLN A 216 5.52 24.28 -20.67
N THR A 217 4.44 23.57 -21.01
CA THR A 217 4.06 23.20 -22.40
C THR A 217 3.56 24.37 -23.23
N SER A 218 3.54 25.59 -22.68
CA SER A 218 3.58 26.82 -23.50
C SER A 218 4.86 26.93 -24.34
N THR A 219 5.85 26.04 -24.17
CA THR A 219 6.99 25.88 -25.07
C THR A 219 7.00 24.51 -25.76
N ASN A 220 6.74 24.57 -27.06
CA ASN A 220 6.57 23.47 -28.00
C ASN A 220 7.89 22.67 -28.20
N THR A 221 8.09 21.55 -27.51
CA THR A 221 9.16 20.59 -27.82
C THR A 221 8.60 19.18 -27.91
N ILE A 222 8.61 18.63 -29.12
CA ILE A 222 8.17 17.27 -29.44
C ILE A 222 9.28 16.31 -29.00
N GLY A 223 9.11 15.69 -27.83
CA GLY A 223 9.98 14.64 -27.31
C GLY A 223 9.57 13.27 -27.84
N PHE A 224 10.55 12.48 -28.28
CA PHE A 224 10.40 11.10 -28.72
C PHE A 224 9.70 10.25 -27.64
N ARG A 225 8.50 9.72 -27.97
CA ARG A 225 7.73 8.85 -27.06
C ARG A 225 8.18 7.41 -27.27
N ASP A 226 8.90 6.89 -26.28
CA ASP A 226 9.20 5.45 -26.21
C ASP A 226 7.91 4.66 -25.93
N GLU A 227 7.75 3.48 -26.53
CA GLU A 227 6.54 2.65 -26.40
C GLU A 227 6.32 2.26 -24.92
N THR A 228 7.44 2.00 -24.21
CA THR A 228 7.50 1.79 -22.76
C THR A 228 6.98 2.97 -21.95
N TYR A 229 7.19 4.21 -22.42
CA TYR A 229 6.66 5.41 -21.76
C TYR A 229 5.14 5.48 -21.90
N THR A 230 4.60 5.16 -23.08
CA THR A 230 3.16 5.15 -23.28
C THR A 230 2.45 4.07 -22.48
N GLU A 231 3.02 2.88 -22.34
CA GLU A 231 2.50 1.82 -21.48
C GLU A 231 2.51 2.23 -20.00
N ASN A 232 3.61 2.82 -19.52
CA ASN A 232 3.70 3.30 -18.14
C ASN A 232 2.68 4.43 -17.86
N VAL A 233 2.49 5.36 -18.79
CA VAL A 233 1.47 6.43 -18.67
C VAL A 233 0.06 5.86 -18.71
N LEU A 234 -0.21 4.90 -19.58
CA LEU A 234 -1.52 4.24 -19.68
C LEU A 234 -1.84 3.46 -18.39
N GLU A 235 -0.86 2.72 -17.85
CA GLU A 235 -1.00 2.00 -16.59
C GLU A 235 -1.23 2.97 -15.42
N LYS A 236 -0.51 4.10 -15.38
CA LYS A 236 -0.74 5.18 -14.40
C LYS A 236 -2.14 5.79 -14.50
N GLN A 237 -2.62 6.07 -15.71
CA GLN A 237 -3.99 6.58 -15.91
C GLN A 237 -5.05 5.57 -15.51
N ALA A 238 -4.87 4.29 -15.85
CA ALA A 238 -5.79 3.22 -15.46
C ALA A 238 -5.88 3.09 -13.92
N ASP A 239 -4.74 3.18 -13.24
CA ASP A 239 -4.69 3.16 -11.78
C ASP A 239 -5.35 4.39 -11.14
N LEU A 240 -5.17 5.59 -11.70
CA LEU A 240 -5.82 6.81 -11.23
C LEU A 240 -7.34 6.75 -11.38
N ILE A 241 -7.83 6.29 -12.54
CA ILE A 241 -9.27 6.10 -12.78
C ILE A 241 -9.84 5.12 -11.75
N ARG A 242 -9.12 4.02 -11.48
CA ARG A 242 -9.55 3.04 -10.49
C ARG A 242 -9.57 3.61 -9.08
N TYR A 243 -8.58 4.43 -8.72
CA TYR A 243 -8.53 5.14 -7.45
C TYR A 243 -9.71 6.11 -7.29
N LEU A 244 -9.99 6.93 -8.31
CA LEU A 244 -11.10 7.88 -8.31
C LEU A 244 -12.45 7.16 -8.23
N HIS A 245 -12.62 6.05 -8.93
CA HIS A 245 -13.82 5.22 -8.85
C HIS A 245 -14.01 4.68 -7.43
N GLU A 246 -12.97 4.10 -6.81
CA GLU A 246 -13.04 3.57 -5.44
C GLU A 246 -13.38 4.69 -4.42
N ARG A 247 -12.85 5.90 -4.63
CA ARG A 247 -13.14 7.07 -3.79
C ARG A 247 -14.56 7.59 -3.98
N ASN A 248 -15.08 7.61 -5.21
CA ASN A 248 -16.47 7.96 -5.48
C ASN A 248 -17.44 6.95 -4.89
N ASP A 249 -17.16 5.64 -5.00
CA ASP A 249 -17.97 4.59 -4.38
C ASP A 249 -18.00 4.73 -2.86
N HIS A 250 -16.84 5.01 -2.25
CA HIS A 250 -16.74 5.24 -0.81
C HIS A 250 -17.55 6.48 -0.38
N LEU A 251 -17.45 7.58 -1.14
CA LEU A 251 -18.20 8.80 -0.85
C LEU A 251 -19.71 8.57 -1.01
N ALA A 252 -20.13 7.84 -2.05
CA ALA A 252 -21.53 7.47 -2.26
C ALA A 252 -22.07 6.65 -1.07
N ARG A 253 -21.31 5.66 -0.59
CA ARG A 253 -21.69 4.88 0.61
C ARG A 253 -21.85 5.76 1.85
N LEU A 254 -20.94 6.69 2.09
CA LEU A 254 -21.06 7.63 3.20
C LEU A 254 -22.30 8.52 3.08
N VAL A 255 -22.58 9.05 1.88
CA VAL A 255 -23.79 9.85 1.62
C VAL A 255 -25.06 9.03 1.89
N HIS A 256 -25.11 7.77 1.47
CA HIS A 256 -26.22 6.88 1.77
C HIS A 256 -26.40 6.65 3.27
N GLN A 257 -25.30 6.37 4.00
CA GLN A 257 -25.32 6.18 5.45
C GLN A 257 -25.82 7.44 6.19
N PHE A 258 -25.33 8.63 5.82
CA PHE A 258 -25.78 9.87 6.43
C PHE A 258 -27.26 10.17 6.11
N LYS A 259 -27.72 9.85 4.90
CA LYS A 259 -29.13 9.98 4.53
C LYS A 259 -30.04 9.05 5.33
N GLU A 260 -29.61 7.82 5.59
CA GLU A 260 -30.34 6.87 6.44
C GLU A 260 -30.39 7.34 7.91
N GLN A 261 -29.29 7.91 8.43
CA GLN A 261 -29.24 8.51 9.76
C GLN A 261 -30.18 9.73 9.88
N LEU A 262 -30.25 10.58 8.84
CA LEU A 262 -31.17 11.72 8.81
C LEU A 262 -32.64 11.27 8.77
N ASN A 263 -32.97 10.25 7.96
CA ASN A 263 -34.33 9.71 7.89
C ASN A 263 -34.77 9.04 9.20
N THR A 264 -33.85 8.45 9.96
CA THR A 264 -34.14 7.86 11.27
C THR A 264 -34.20 8.89 12.39
N GLN A 265 -33.52 10.04 12.25
CA GLN A 265 -33.58 11.18 13.15
C GLN A 265 -34.71 12.18 12.87
N GLN A 266 -35.61 11.90 11.92
CA GLN A 266 -36.80 12.72 11.68
C GLN A 266 -37.99 12.11 12.45
N PRO A 267 -38.16 12.38 13.77
CA PRO A 267 -39.33 11.93 14.50
C PRO A 267 -40.56 12.63 13.94
N SER A 268 -41.57 11.82 13.61
CA SER A 268 -43.01 12.11 13.64
C SER A 268 -43.38 13.52 14.08
N THR A 269 -43.20 14.49 13.18
CA THR A 269 -43.72 15.85 13.34
C THR A 269 -44.54 16.15 12.09
N ILE A 270 -45.61 15.39 11.90
CA ILE A 270 -46.86 15.76 11.20
C ILE A 270 -47.87 14.67 11.61
N VAL A 271 -48.58 14.90 12.70
CA VAL A 271 -49.98 14.48 12.85
C VAL A 271 -50.69 15.64 13.53
N THR A 272 -51.21 16.54 12.72
CA THR A 272 -52.34 17.42 13.07
C THR A 272 -53.64 16.70 12.79
#